data_AF-A0A094A2Q7-F1
#
_entry.id   AF-A0A094A2Q7-F1
#
_cell.length_a   1.000
_cell.length_b   1.000
_cell.length_c   1.000
_cell.angle_alpha   90.00
_cell.angle_beta   90.00
_cell.angle_gamma   90.00
#
_symmetry.space_group_name_H-M   'P 1'
#
loop_
_entity.id
_entity.type
_entity.pdbx_description
1 polymer ?
#
loop_
_entity_poly.entity_id
_entity_poly.type
_entity_poly.pdbx_seq_one_letter_code
_entity_poly.pdbx_strand_id
1 'polypeptide(L)' 'MAAKTGEAAARAFFATPSFAVVGASNDPAKFGNKIFAWYLAESLPVTPINPTAATITAL' A
#
# COMPACT_ATOMS: atom_id res chain seq x y z
N MET A 1 -26.70 -2.89 -15.64
CA MET A 1 -25.41 -3.62 -15.54
C MET A 1 -24.43 -2.79 -14.71
N ALA A 2 -24.42 -2.88 -13.36
CA ALA A 2 -23.48 -2.09 -12.54
C ALA A 2 -23.16 -2.64 -11.13
N ALA A 3 -23.59 -3.86 -10.76
CA ALA A 3 -23.34 -4.42 -9.42
C ALA A 3 -22.29 -5.57 -9.40
N LYS A 4 -21.70 -5.94 -10.55
CA LYS A 4 -20.70 -7.03 -10.66
C LYS A 4 -19.24 -6.56 -10.66
N THR A 5 -18.98 -5.25 -10.65
CA THR A 5 -17.63 -4.69 -10.83
C THR A 5 -16.83 -4.61 -9.53
N GLY A 6 -17.46 -4.27 -8.39
CA GLY A 6 -16.74 -4.05 -7.13
C GLY A 6 -16.14 -5.31 -6.51
N GLU A 7 -16.93 -6.39 -6.39
CA GLU A 7 -16.44 -7.65 -5.81
C GLU A 7 -15.38 -8.31 -6.69
N ALA A 8 -15.59 -8.31 -8.00
CA ALA A 8 -14.62 -8.84 -8.96
C ALA A 8 -13.30 -8.03 -8.93
N ALA A 9 -13.39 -6.70 -8.85
CA ALA A 9 -12.21 -5.84 -8.72
C ALA A 9 -11.48 -6.05 -7.39
N ALA A 10 -12.21 -6.19 -6.28
CA ALA A 10 -11.61 -6.49 -4.98
C ALA A 10 -10.88 -7.84 -5.00
N ARG A 11 -11.51 -8.90 -5.52
CA ARG A 11 -10.86 -10.21 -5.68
C ARG A 11 -9.59 -10.12 -6.53
N ALA A 12 -9.64 -9.40 -7.64
CA ALA A 12 -8.47 -9.20 -8.50
C ALA A 12 -7.35 -8.42 -7.80
N PHE A 13 -7.69 -7.39 -7.03
CA PHE A 13 -6.74 -6.60 -6.26
C PHE A 13 -6.05 -7.45 -5.19
N PHE A 14 -6.82 -8.18 -4.37
CA PHE A 14 -6.26 -9.03 -3.31
C PHE A 14 -5.52 -10.27 -3.84
N ALA A 15 -5.76 -10.68 -5.09
CA ALA A 15 -4.99 -11.73 -5.75
C ALA A 15 -3.65 -11.25 -6.33
N THR A 16 -3.35 -9.95 -6.29
CA THR A 16 -2.10 -9.39 -6.81
C THR A 16 -0.92 -9.75 -5.88
N PRO A 17 0.23 -10.19 -6.42
CA PRO A 17 1.35 -10.66 -5.59
C PRO A 17 2.21 -9.53 -5.00
N SER A 18 1.94 -8.27 -5.32
CA SER A 18 2.78 -7.13 -4.92
C SER A 18 1.97 -5.85 -4.79
N PHE A 19 2.27 -5.08 -3.75
CA PHE A 19 1.59 -3.83 -3.46
C PHE A 19 2.58 -2.66 -3.54
N ALA A 20 2.07 -1.45 -3.79
CA ALA A 20 2.87 -0.24 -3.73
C ALA A 20 2.09 0.87 -3.01
N VAL A 21 2.80 1.64 -2.18
CA VAL A 21 2.22 2.80 -1.48
C VAL A 21 2.84 4.07 -2.05
N VAL A 22 2.12 4.71 -2.97
CA VAL A 22 2.48 6.03 -3.50
C VAL A 22 2.18 7.09 -2.44
N GLY A 23 3.20 7.86 -2.08
CA GLY A 23 3.12 8.81 -0.96
C GLY A 23 3.53 8.20 0.38
N ALA A 24 4.20 7.04 0.37
CA ALA A 24 4.90 6.53 1.54
C ALA A 24 5.88 7.60 2.06
N SER A 25 6.02 7.73 3.37
CA SER A 25 6.84 8.76 3.99
C SER A 25 7.47 8.22 5.27
N ASN A 26 8.58 8.82 5.70
CA ASN A 26 9.19 8.57 7.02
C ASN A 26 8.46 9.30 8.16
N ASP A 27 7.48 10.15 7.85
CA ASP A 27 6.69 10.89 8.83
C ASP A 27 5.47 10.06 9.29
N PRO A 28 5.42 9.60 10.56
CA PRO A 28 4.31 8.79 11.08
C PRO A 28 2.96 9.51 11.12
N ALA A 29 2.94 10.84 11.05
CA ALA A 29 1.69 11.60 10.99
C ALA A 29 0.97 11.40 9.65
N LYS A 30 1.70 11.11 8.57
CA LYS A 30 1.15 10.98 7.21
C LYS A 30 0.49 9.62 6.98
N PHE A 31 -0.63 9.62 6.28
CA PHE A 31 -1.36 8.40 5.95
C PHE A 31 -0.54 7.40 5.14
N GLY A 32 0.28 7.86 4.20
CA GLY A 32 1.15 6.95 3.44
C GLY A 32 2.14 6.18 4.31
N ASN A 33 2.62 6.76 5.42
CA ASN A 33 3.42 6.03 6.41
C ASN A 33 2.57 4.98 7.13
N LYS A 34 1.39 5.36 7.64
CA LYS A 34 0.49 4.46 8.38
C LYS A 34 0.07 3.24 7.55
N ILE A 35 -0.28 3.44 6.27
CA ILE A 35 -0.65 2.36 5.36
C ILE A 35 0.56 1.47 5.05
N PHE A 36 1.73 2.06 4.81
CA PHE A 36 2.96 1.29 4.58
C PHE A 36 3.33 0.43 5.80
N ALA A 37 3.25 0.99 7.01
CA ALA A 37 3.46 0.27 8.26
C ALA A 37 2.50 -0.92 8.41
N TRP A 38 1.23 -0.74 8.03
CA TRP A 38 0.25 -1.83 8.06
C TRP A 38 0.62 -2.99 7.13
N TYR A 39 0.99 -2.70 5.87
CA TYR A 39 1.44 -3.75 4.94
C TYR A 39 2.66 -4.51 5.48
N LEU A 40 3.63 -3.80 6.10
CA LEU A 40 4.80 -4.43 6.69
C LEU A 40 4.44 -5.30 7.91
N ALA A 41 3.54 -4.84 8.78
CA ALA A 41 3.08 -5.61 9.94
C ALA A 41 2.37 -6.91 9.54
N GLU A 42 1.60 -6.88 8.45
CA GLU A 42 0.92 -8.06 7.88
C GLU A 42 1.86 -8.93 7.02
N SER A 43 3.16 -8.64 7.00
CA SER A 43 4.17 -9.35 6.20
C SER A 43 3.83 -9.42 4.71
N LEU A 44 3.16 -8.39 4.19
CA LEU A 44 2.78 -8.29 2.79
C LEU A 44 3.87 -7.61 1.95
N PRO A 45 4.13 -8.08 0.72
CA PRO A 45 5.16 -7.51 -0.15
C PRO A 45 4.72 -6.13 -0.66
N VAL A 46 5.28 -5.08 -0.07
CA VAL A 46 4.95 -3.68 -0.38
C VAL A 46 6.18 -2.87 -0.79
N THR A 47 6.06 -2.08 -1.84
CA THR A 47 7.10 -1.13 -2.29
C THR A 47 6.70 0.30 -1.92
N PRO A 48 7.49 1.02 -1.11
CA PRO A 48 7.22 2.42 -0.82
C PRO A 48 7.64 3.29 -2.02
N ILE A 49 6.81 4.28 -2.39
CA ILE A 49 7.14 5.23 -3.44
C ILE A 49 7.07 6.66 -2.88
N ASN A 50 8.19 7.36 -2.92
CA ASN A 50 8.34 8.74 -2.48
C ASN A 50 9.19 9.53 -3.50
N PRO A 51 8.80 10.77 -3.85
CA PRO A 51 9.52 11.56 -4.85
C PRO A 51 10.90 12.07 -4.39
N THR A 52 11.17 12.14 -3.09
CA THR A 52 12.38 12.77 -2.53
C THR A 52 13.20 11.85 -1.65
N ALA A 53 12.58 10.93 -0.92
CA ALA A 53 13.26 9.99 -0.04
C ALA A 53 13.57 8.68 -0.77
N ALA A 54 14.86 8.32 -0.84
CA ALA A 54 15.32 7.07 -1.46
C ALA A 54 14.94 5.82 -0.66
N THR A 55 14.78 5.96 0.67
CA THR A 55 14.38 4.87 1.57
C THR A 55 13.28 5.37 2.51
N ILE A 56 12.27 4.52 2.71
CA ILE A 56 11.20 4.74 3.69
C ILE A 56 11.25 3.62 4.74
N THR A 57 11.26 4.02 6.02
CA THR A 57 11.16 3.12 7.17
C THR A 57 9.86 3.41 7.90
N ALA A 58 9.09 2.35 8.16
CA ALA A 58 7.93 2.39 9.03
C ALA A 58 7.91 1.04 9.75
N LEU A 59 8.01 1.06 11.09
CA LEU A 59 8.44 -0.03 11.98
C LEU A 59 9.96 -0.06 12.24
#